data_AF-A0A0P7GMC1-F1
#
_entry.id   AF-A0A0P7GMC1-F1
#
_cell.length_a   1.000
_cell.length_b   1.000
_cell.length_c   1.000
_cell.angle_alpha   90.00
_cell.angle_beta   90.00
_cell.angle_gamma   90.00
#
_symmetry.space_group_name_H-M   'P 1'
#
loop_
_entity.id
_entity.type
_entity.pdbx_description
1 polymer ?
#
loop_
_entity_poly.entity_id
_entity_poly.type
_entity_poly.pdbx_seq_one_letter_code
_entity_poly.pdbx_strand_id
1 'polypeptide(L)' 'MIRSPDDFGVRVLADKRYTRADMGRFSVRDTFPEEERDELIDMNPEKVKFGMLNFYADLDAYDGEPPRP' A
#
# COMPACT_ATOMS: atom_id res chain seq x y z
N MET A 1 -12.84 -1.73 -0.70
CA MET A 1 -12.33 -2.36 0.54
C MET A 1 -12.79 -1.53 1.72
N ILE A 2 -12.59 -0.21 1.65
CA ILE A 2 -13.27 0.83 2.45
C ILE A 2 -14.76 0.89 2.08
N ARG A 3 -15.67 0.97 3.06
CA ARG A 3 -17.13 1.12 2.86
C ARG A 3 -17.76 2.24 3.69
N SER A 4 -17.05 2.73 4.69
CA SER A 4 -17.42 3.84 5.59
C SER A 4 -16.37 4.96 5.53
N PRO A 5 -16.72 6.23 5.86
CA PRO A 5 -15.73 7.30 6.02
C PRO A 5 -14.63 7.00 7.04
N ASP A 6 -14.95 6.22 8.08
CA ASP A 6 -14.02 5.87 9.16
C ASP A 6 -13.27 4.56 8.89
N ASP A 7 -13.58 3.86 7.80
CA ASP A 7 -12.85 2.64 7.43
C ASP A 7 -11.47 3.01 6.87
N PHE A 8 -10.46 2.23 7.25
CA PHE A 8 -9.11 2.31 6.69
C PHE A 8 -8.60 0.91 6.36
N GLY A 9 -7.65 0.82 5.42
CA GLY A 9 -7.08 -0.46 5.04
C GLY A 9 -5.94 -0.34 4.05
N VAL A 10 -5.07 -1.35 4.06
CA VAL A 10 -3.93 -1.46 3.16
C VAL A 10 -4.30 -2.32 1.95
N ARG A 11 -3.92 -1.87 0.75
CA ARG A 11 -3.96 -2.68 -0.48
C ARG A 11 -2.54 -2.92 -0.96
N VAL A 12 -2.19 -4.18 -1.18
CA VAL A 12 -0.88 -4.57 -1.71
C VAL A 12 -1.03 -5.07 -3.14
N LEU A 13 -0.33 -4.44 -4.08
CA LEU A 13 -0.21 -4.87 -5.47
C LEU A 13 1.15 -5.55 -5.66
N ALA A 14 1.21 -6.86 -5.43
CA ALA A 14 2.46 -7.62 -5.36
C ALA A 14 2.98 -8.03 -6.76
N ASP A 15 3.23 -7.06 -7.64
CA ASP A 15 3.82 -7.29 -8.96
C ASP A 15 4.58 -6.05 -9.45
N LYS A 16 5.74 -6.25 -10.09
CA LYS A 16 6.58 -5.17 -10.62
C LYS A 16 5.85 -4.30 -11.65
N ARG A 17 4.83 -4.82 -12.33
CA ARG A 17 4.04 -4.08 -13.33
C ARG A 17 3.24 -2.90 -12.76
N TYR A 18 3.04 -2.84 -11.44
CA TYR A 18 2.34 -1.75 -10.77
C TYR A 18 3.28 -0.65 -10.21
N THR A 19 4.59 -0.82 -10.33
CA THR A 19 5.59 0.11 -9.80
C THR A 19 6.02 1.14 -10.83
N ARG A 20 6.89 2.09 -10.45
CA ARG A 20 7.50 3.07 -11.38
C ARG A 20 8.61 2.47 -12.25
N ALA A 21 8.81 1.15 -12.22
CA ALA A 21 9.79 0.49 -13.06
C ALA A 21 9.44 0.64 -14.54
N ASP A 22 10.45 0.90 -15.38
CA ASP A 22 10.25 0.89 -16.83
C ASP A 22 9.96 -0.54 -17.31
N MET A 23 8.69 -0.77 -17.64
CA MET A 23 8.16 -2.03 -18.14
C MET A 23 7.59 -1.87 -19.57
N GLY A 24 7.74 -0.69 -20.18
CA GLY A 24 7.14 -0.33 -21.46
C GLY A 24 5.68 -0.77 -21.55
N ARG A 25 5.36 -1.54 -22.61
CA ARG A 25 4.00 -2.07 -22.86
C ARG A 25 3.45 -3.03 -21.80
N PHE A 26 4.28 -3.47 -20.84
CA PHE A 26 3.87 -4.35 -19.75
C PHE A 26 3.59 -3.58 -18.45
N SER A 27 3.80 -2.26 -18.43
CA SER A 27 3.34 -1.40 -17.34
C SER A 27 1.82 -1.49 -17.21
N VAL A 28 1.35 -1.73 -16.00
CA VAL A 28 -0.07 -1.65 -15.64
C VAL A 28 -0.31 -0.38 -14.81
N ARG A 29 0.72 0.19 -14.19
CA ARG A 29 0.61 1.42 -13.39
C ARG A 29 -0.09 2.55 -14.14
N ASP A 30 0.20 2.72 -15.42
CA ASP A 30 -0.33 3.83 -16.22
C ASP A 30 -1.83 3.71 -16.53
N THR A 31 -2.46 2.55 -16.28
CA THR A 31 -3.91 2.36 -16.47
C THR A 31 -4.73 2.97 -15.34
N PHE A 32 -4.11 3.29 -14.21
CA PHE A 32 -4.77 3.94 -13.09
C PHE A 32 -4.91 5.46 -13.33
N PRO A 33 -6.00 6.10 -12.86
CA PRO A 33 -6.10 7.56 -12.79
C PRO A 33 -4.90 8.18 -12.06
N GLU A 34 -4.55 9.43 -12.40
CA GLU A 34 -3.35 10.09 -11.87
C GLU A 34 -3.36 10.18 -10.34
N GLU A 35 -4.51 10.54 -9.78
CA GLU A 35 -4.71 10.68 -8.34
C GLU A 35 -4.49 9.34 -7.61
N GLU A 36 -5.02 8.24 -8.17
CA GLU A 36 -4.80 6.90 -7.60
C GLU A 36 -3.34 6.45 -7.74
N ARG A 37 -2.66 6.81 -8.83
CA ARG A 37 -1.24 6.46 -9.02
C ARG A 37 -0.36 7.17 -8.01
N ASP A 38 -0.67 8.41 -7.64
CA ASP A 38 0.14 9.18 -6.70
C ASP A 38 0.11 8.56 -5.29
N GLU A 39 -0.97 7.86 -4.95
CA GLU A 39 -1.09 7.08 -3.70
C GLU A 39 -0.29 5.77 -3.73
N LEU A 40 0.12 5.27 -4.91
CA LEU A 40 0.89 4.04 -5.02
C LEU A 40 2.37 4.25 -4.63
N ILE A 41 2.76 3.61 -3.53
CA ILE A 41 4.12 3.60 -2.99
C ILE A 41 4.87 2.34 -3.46
N ASP A 42 6.02 2.52 -4.10
CA ASP A 42 6.90 1.41 -4.44
C ASP A 42 7.59 0.93 -3.16
N MET A 43 7.34 -0.31 -2.76
CA MET A 43 7.84 -0.85 -1.50
C MET A 43 8.70 -2.09 -1.73
N ASN A 44 9.84 -2.17 -1.03
CA ASN A 44 10.60 -3.41 -0.95
C ASN A 44 9.71 -4.49 -0.29
N PRO A 45 9.52 -5.67 -0.90
CA PRO A 45 8.71 -6.75 -0.33
C PRO A 45 9.06 -7.11 1.13
N GLU A 46 10.34 -7.08 1.48
CA GLU A 46 10.82 -7.36 2.84
C GLU A 46 10.42 -6.28 3.86
N LYS A 47 10.06 -5.09 3.38
CA LYS A 47 9.62 -3.97 4.21
C LYS A 47 8.10 -3.88 4.38
N VAL A 48 7.32 -4.70 3.66
CA VAL A 48 5.85 -4.69 3.75
C VAL A 48 5.36 -4.93 5.18
N LYS A 49 5.98 -5.86 5.91
CA LYS A 49 5.65 -6.10 7.33
C LYS A 49 5.74 -4.82 8.15
N PHE A 50 6.84 -4.08 8.03
CA PHE A 50 7.07 -2.86 8.79
C PHE A 50 6.13 -1.73 8.34
N GLY A 51 5.89 -1.61 7.03
CA GLY A 51 4.94 -0.64 6.49
C GLY A 51 3.52 -0.85 7.03
N MET A 52 3.07 -2.11 7.11
CA MET A 52 1.77 -2.45 7.71
C MET A 52 1.73 -2.13 9.21
N LEU A 53 2.78 -2.49 9.96
CA LEU A 53 2.87 -2.18 11.39
C LEU A 53 2.76 -0.67 11.63
N ASN A 54 3.50 0.12 10.87
CA ASN A 54 3.47 1.58 10.99
C ASN A 54 2.10 2.15 10.61
N PHE A 55 1.52 1.72 9.47
CA PHE A 55 0.22 2.22 9.01
C PHE A 55 -0.88 2.05 10.06
N TYR A 56 -0.98 0.87 10.68
CA TYR A 56 -2.00 0.61 11.69
C TYR A 56 -1.68 1.27 13.03
N ALA A 57 -0.40 1.41 13.39
CA ALA A 57 -0.01 2.13 14.60
C ALA A 57 -0.30 3.64 14.48
N ASP A 58 -0.01 4.25 13.32
CA ASP A 58 -0.26 5.68 13.06
C ASP A 58 -1.76 6.03 13.11
N LEU A 59 -2.63 5.05 12.85
CA LEU A 59 -4.09 5.16 12.93
C LEU A 59 -4.66 4.75 14.29
N ASP A 60 -3.81 4.42 15.27
CA ASP A 60 -4.20 3.89 16.59
C ASP A 60 -5.18 2.69 16.49
N ALA A 61 -4.93 1.82 15.49
CA ALA A 61 -5.86 0.78 15.08
C ALA A 61 -5.66 -0.57 15.81
N TYR A 62 -4.70 -0.66 16.73
CA TYR A 62 -4.43 -1.88 17.49
C TYR A 62 -5.20 -1.85 18.82
N ASP A 63 -5.99 -2.89 19.07
CA ASP A 63 -6.56 -3.13 20.39
C ASP A 63 -5.45 -3.58 21.36
N GLY A 64 -4.92 -2.64 22.14
CA GLY A 64 -3.87 -2.89 23.12
C GLY A 64 -2.46 -2.66 22.57
N GLU A 65 -1.48 -3.48 22.99
CA GLU A 65 -0.09 -3.27 22.61
C GLU A 65 0.16 -3.69 21.15
N PRO A 66 0.73 -2.81 20.29
CA PRO A 66 1.03 -3.16 18.91
C PRO A 66 1.97 -4.36 18.78
N PRO A 67 1.81 -5.22 17.76
CA PRO A 67 2.68 -6.36 17.55
C PRO A 67 4.12 -5.94 17.26
N ARG A 68 5.09 -6.67 17.84
CA ARG A 68 6.52 -6.40 17.63
C ARG A 68 7.00 -6.90 16.26
N PRO A 69 7.91 -6.17 15.59
CA PRO A 69 8.46 -6.58 14.29
C PRO A 69 9.32 -7.85 14.33
#